data_AF-A0A1E3BDT9-F1
#
_entry.id   AF-A0A1E3BDT9-F1
#
_cell.length_a   1.000
_cell.length_b   1.000
_cell.length_c   1.000
_cell.angle_alpha   90.00
_cell.angle_beta   90.00
_cell.angle_gamma   90.00
#
_symmetry.space_group_name_H-M   'P 1'
#
loop_
_entity.id
_entity.type
_entity.pdbx_description
1 polymer ?
#
loop_
_entity_poly.entity_id
_entity_poly.type
_entity_poly.pdbx_seq_one_letter_code
_entity_poly.pdbx_strand_id
1 'polypeptide(L)'
;MSPIPRNLVKLTQRIRNPALRNLTLNLIEEASQKPDLAHFTNATLKNPSHTSHTDTRPHATVLFATEEQFKNNKAQTAHVYHDEQGRYAGHTLYQERDNKPSDE
;
A
#
# COMPACT_ATOMS: atom_id res chain seq x y z
N MET A 1 -13.66 11.95 0.71
CA MET A 1 -12.66 11.84 -0.39
C MET A 1 -12.90 10.53 -1.11
N SER A 2 -12.59 10.47 -2.41
CA SER A 2 -12.76 9.25 -3.22
C SER A 2 -11.59 8.30 -2.98
N PRO A 3 -11.80 6.97 -3.03
CA PRO A 3 -10.71 6.01 -2.94
C PRO A 3 -9.69 6.21 -4.06
N ILE A 4 -8.45 5.80 -3.80
CA ILE A 4 -7.38 5.80 -4.81
C ILE A 4 -7.71 4.66 -5.79
N PRO A 5 -8.04 4.97 -7.06
CA PRO A 5 -8.45 3.97 -8.01
C PRO A 5 -7.26 3.11 -8.44
N ARG A 6 -7.53 1.84 -8.74
CA ARG A 6 -6.52 0.81 -9.06
C ARG A 6 -5.54 1.19 -10.17
N ASN A 7 -5.96 2.01 -11.13
CA ASN A 7 -5.14 2.46 -12.25
C ASN A 7 -4.14 3.58 -11.88
N LEU A 8 -4.37 4.29 -10.78
CA LEU A 8 -3.47 5.34 -10.27
C LEU A 8 -2.42 4.80 -9.28
N VAL A 9 -2.55 3.54 -8.86
CA VAL A 9 -1.55 2.89 -8.01
C VAL A 9 -0.25 2.70 -8.79
N LYS A 10 0.82 3.35 -8.32
CA LYS A 10 2.16 3.19 -8.91
C LYS A 10 2.78 1.87 -8.45
N LEU A 11 3.24 1.04 -9.39
CA LEU A 11 3.93 -0.21 -9.08
C LEU A 11 5.45 0.02 -9.17
N THR A 12 6.20 -0.24 -8.08
CA THR A 12 7.67 -0.18 -8.12
C THR A 12 8.29 -1.35 -8.89
N GLN A 13 7.56 -2.46 -8.98
CA GLN A 13 7.99 -3.70 -9.61
C GLN A 13 6.87 -4.32 -10.46
N ARG A 14 7.26 -5.05 -11.49
CA ARG A 14 6.30 -5.77 -12.35
C ARG A 14 5.79 -7.02 -11.65
N ILE A 15 4.48 -7.09 -11.41
CA ILE A 15 3.82 -8.31 -10.91
C ILE A 15 3.38 -9.16 -12.11
N ARG A 16 4.03 -10.32 -12.29
CA ARG A 16 3.72 -11.24 -13.41
C ARG A 16 2.45 -12.04 -13.18
N ASN A 17 2.15 -12.40 -11.93
CA ASN A 17 0.95 -13.15 -11.58
C ASN A 17 -0.28 -12.22 -11.59
N PRO A 18 -1.25 -12.40 -12.51
CA PRO A 18 -2.40 -11.51 -12.62
C PRO A 18 -3.32 -11.59 -11.40
N ALA A 19 -3.45 -12.76 -10.76
CA ALA A 19 -4.27 -12.92 -9.56
C ALA A 19 -3.69 -12.13 -8.38
N LEU A 20 -2.37 -12.26 -8.15
CA LEU A 20 -1.66 -11.51 -7.11
C LEU A 20 -1.71 -9.99 -7.37
N ARG A 21 -1.60 -9.58 -8.63
CA ARG A 21 -1.73 -8.17 -9.02
C ARG A 21 -3.12 -7.64 -8.70
N ASN A 22 -4.16 -8.36 -9.08
CA ASN A 22 -5.55 -7.94 -8.84
C ASN A 22 -5.88 -7.90 -7.36
N LEU A 23 -5.48 -8.92 -6.59
CA LEU A 23 -5.58 -8.96 -5.14
C LEU A 23 -4.96 -7.70 -4.53
N THR A 24 -3.70 -7.43 -4.85
CA THR A 24 -2.96 -6.30 -4.26
C THR A 24 -3.62 -4.96 -4.60
N LEU A 25 -4.05 -4.77 -5.85
CA LEU A 25 -4.72 -3.54 -6.26
C LEU A 25 -6.07 -3.35 -5.57
N ASN A 26 -6.86 -4.42 -5.42
CA ASN A 26 -8.13 -4.37 -4.68
C ASN A 26 -7.90 -4.01 -3.21
N LEU A 27 -6.90 -4.61 -2.57
CA LEU A 27 -6.56 -4.31 -1.17
C LEU A 27 -6.18 -2.84 -0.97
N ILE A 28 -5.42 -2.24 -1.90
CA ILE A 28 -5.07 -0.82 -1.83
C ILE A 28 -6.29 0.07 -2.01
N GLU A 29 -7.15 -0.24 -2.98
CA GLU A 29 -8.38 0.50 -3.22
C GLU A 29 -9.29 0.45 -1.98
N GLU A 30 -9.52 -0.73 -1.40
CA GLU A 30 -10.29 -0.91 -0.17
C GLU A 30 -9.66 -0.21 1.04
N ALA A 31 -8.34 -0.30 1.20
CA ALA A 31 -7.62 0.38 2.27
C ALA A 31 -7.77 1.90 2.16
N SER A 32 -7.68 2.46 0.96
CA SER A 32 -7.82 3.91 0.73
C SER A 32 -9.22 4.46 1.03
N GLN A 33 -10.23 3.60 1.21
CA GLN A 33 -11.56 4.00 1.66
C GLN A 33 -11.63 4.22 3.18
N LYS A 34 -10.67 3.71 3.95
CA LYS A 34 -10.69 3.81 5.41
C LYS A 34 -10.42 5.25 5.84
N PRO A 35 -11.07 5.74 6.90
CA PRO A 35 -10.98 7.16 7.29
C PRO A 35 -9.53 7.59 7.54
N ASP A 36 -8.72 6.71 8.10
CA ASP A 36 -7.30 6.97 8.42
C ASP A 36 -6.40 7.03 7.18
N LEU A 37 -6.86 6.53 6.02
CA LEU A 37 -6.10 6.53 4.77
C LEU A 37 -6.76 7.38 3.67
N ALA A 38 -8.02 7.79 3.86
CA ALA A 38 -8.81 8.49 2.85
C ALA A 38 -8.29 9.89 2.51
N HIS A 39 -7.40 10.46 3.34
CA HIS A 39 -6.75 11.74 3.10
C HIS A 39 -5.53 11.64 2.18
N PHE A 40 -5.03 10.43 1.91
CA PHE A 40 -3.97 10.20 0.94
C PHE A 40 -4.51 10.19 -0.48
N THR A 41 -3.73 10.76 -1.40
CA THR A 41 -4.10 10.84 -2.83
C THR A 41 -3.18 9.99 -3.71
N ASN A 42 -2.00 9.62 -3.19
CA ASN A 42 -1.01 8.83 -3.90
C ASN A 42 -0.78 7.52 -3.17
N ALA A 43 -0.73 6.42 -3.93
CA ALA A 43 -0.36 5.10 -3.44
C ALA A 43 0.72 4.50 -4.34
N THR A 44 1.84 4.11 -3.74
CA THR A 44 2.92 3.37 -4.42
C THR A 44 3.06 2.00 -3.79
N LEU A 45 2.81 0.94 -4.55
CA LEU A 45 3.03 -0.43 -4.09
C LEU A 45 4.53 -0.71 -4.03
N LYS A 46 5.04 -1.02 -2.82
CA LYS A 46 6.44 -1.39 -2.59
C LYS A 46 6.62 -2.89 -2.78
N ASN A 47 5.83 -3.68 -2.04
CA ASN A 47 5.82 -5.14 -2.11
C ASN A 47 4.38 -5.66 -2.23
N PRO A 48 4.09 -6.57 -3.17
CA PRO A 48 2.79 -7.26 -3.22
C PRO A 48 2.55 -8.10 -1.96
N SER A 49 1.39 -8.74 -1.87
CA SER A 49 1.08 -9.62 -0.73
C SER A 49 2.23 -10.61 -0.46
N HIS A 50 2.72 -10.58 0.77
CA HIS A 50 3.78 -11.44 1.31
C HIS A 50 3.61 -11.59 2.83
N THR A 51 4.33 -12.54 3.41
CA THR A 51 4.50 -12.70 4.86
C THR A 51 5.91 -12.30 5.23
N SER A 52 6.09 -11.63 6.36
CA SER A 52 7.41 -11.29 6.90
C SER A 52 7.82 -12.26 8.00
N HIS A 53 9.12 -12.40 8.27
CA HIS A 53 9.61 -13.25 9.37
C HIS A 53 9.14 -12.79 10.76
N THR A 54 8.82 -11.49 10.90
CA THR A 54 8.37 -10.86 12.14
C THR A 54 6.85 -10.62 12.19
N ASP A 55 6.17 -10.64 11.04
CA ASP A 55 4.70 -10.55 10.93
C ASP A 55 4.21 -11.61 9.95
N THR A 56 3.71 -12.69 10.52
CA THR A 56 3.23 -13.87 9.78
C THR A 56 1.89 -13.62 9.10
N ARG A 57 1.22 -12.49 9.36
CA ARG A 57 -0.03 -12.15 8.69
C ARG A 57 0.27 -11.69 7.26
N PRO A 58 -0.42 -12.25 6.26
CA PRO A 58 -0.19 -11.88 4.88
C PRO A 58 -0.63 -10.43 4.64
N HIS A 59 0.27 -9.63 4.07
CA HIS A 59 0.05 -8.20 3.86
C HIS A 59 0.75 -7.69 2.61
N ALA A 60 0.20 -6.62 2.03
CA ALA A 60 0.88 -5.81 1.03
C ALA A 60 1.53 -4.59 1.71
N THR A 61 2.72 -4.21 1.25
CA THR A 61 3.40 -2.99 1.71
C THR A 61 3.18 -1.87 0.71
N VAL A 62 2.51 -0.81 1.16
CA VAL A 62 2.08 0.31 0.34
C VAL A 62 2.62 1.59 0.94
N LEU A 63 3.12 2.49 0.10
CA LEU A 63 3.49 3.85 0.50
C LEU A 63 2.33 4.77 0.15
N PHE A 64 1.69 5.34 1.15
CA PHE A 64 0.67 6.36 0.98
C PHE A 64 1.26 7.75 1.16
N ALA A 65 0.86 8.69 0.32
CA ALA A 65 1.30 10.08 0.42
C ALA A 65 0.17 11.04 0.06
N THR A 66 0.11 12.16 0.76
CA THR A 66 -0.62 13.34 0.31
C THR A 66 0.13 13.97 -0.87
N GLU A 67 -0.51 14.89 -1.59
CA GLU A 67 0.17 15.60 -2.67
C GLU A 67 1.42 16.35 -2.19
N GLU A 68 1.35 16.94 -0.99
CA GLU A 68 2.48 17.66 -0.39
C GLU A 68 3.61 16.71 0.01
N GLN A 69 3.29 15.58 0.66
CA GLN A 69 4.28 14.56 1.01
C GLN A 69 4.97 14.02 -0.25
N PHE A 70 4.19 13.72 -1.29
CA PHE A 70 4.72 13.20 -2.55
C PHE A 70 5.69 14.20 -3.22
N LYS A 71 5.35 15.50 -3.24
CA LYS A 71 6.23 16.57 -3.75
C LYS A 71 7.53 16.70 -2.96
N ASN A 72 7.49 16.44 -1.66
CA ASN A 72 8.65 16.47 -0.78
C ASN A 72 9.40 15.14 -0.69
N ASN A 73 9.08 14.16 -1.56
CA ASN A 73 9.65 12.82 -1.54
C ASN A 73 9.48 12.08 -0.20
N LYS A 74 8.33 12.27 0.45
CA LYS A 74 7.94 11.66 1.70
C LYS A 74 6.72 10.77 1.51
N ALA A 75 6.59 9.75 2.33
CA ALA A 75 5.41 8.89 2.37
C ALA A 75 5.26 8.24 3.75
N GLN A 76 4.06 7.73 4.01
CA GLN A 76 3.78 6.85 5.14
C GLN A 76 3.67 5.42 4.64
N THR A 77 4.44 4.52 5.24
CA THR A 77 4.33 3.10 4.96
C THR A 77 3.07 2.57 5.62
N ALA A 78 2.28 1.80 4.87
CA ALA A 78 1.17 1.03 5.38
C ALA A 78 1.35 -0.44 5.07
N HIS A 79 1.14 -1.28 6.07
CA HIS A 79 0.89 -2.70 5.86
C HIS A 79 -0.61 -2.91 5.75
N VAL A 80 -1.05 -3.38 4.59
CA VAL A 80 -2.46 -3.69 4.32
C VAL A 80 -2.63 -5.19 4.43
N TYR A 81 -3.26 -5.63 5.51
CA TYR A 81 -3.49 -7.04 5.82
C TYR A 81 -4.71 -7.58 5.10
N HIS A 82 -4.67 -8.87 4.79
CA HIS A 82 -5.83 -9.57 4.25
C HIS A 82 -6.02 -10.95 4.88
N ASP A 83 -7.23 -11.48 4.77
CA ASP A 83 -7.56 -12.83 5.20
C ASP A 83 -7.16 -13.89 4.15
N GLU A 84 -7.46 -15.16 4.43
CA GLU A 84 -7.20 -16.29 3.53
C GLU A 84 -8.00 -16.20 2.22
N GLN A 85 -9.10 -15.45 2.20
CA GLN A 85 -9.95 -15.22 1.03
C GLN A 85 -9.46 -14.02 0.21
N GLY A 86 -8.40 -13.35 0.66
CA GLY A 86 -7.83 -12.18 0.01
C GLY A 86 -8.60 -10.89 0.23
N ARG A 87 -9.47 -10.85 1.25
CA ARG A 87 -10.27 -9.67 1.61
C ARG A 87 -9.52 -8.82 2.62
N TYR A 88 -9.72 -7.51 2.56
CA TYR A 88 -9.13 -6.59 3.52
C TYR A 88 -9.47 -6.99 4.97
N ALA A 89 -8.43 -7.21 5.79
CA ALA A 89 -8.57 -7.59 7.20
C ALA A 89 -8.17 -6.47 8.16
N GLY A 90 -7.47 -5.45 7.67
CA GLY A 90 -7.00 -4.33 8.48
C GLY A 90 -5.78 -3.68 7.87
N HIS A 91 -5.28 -2.63 8.53
CA HIS A 91 -4.02 -2.00 8.15
C HIS A 91 -3.27 -1.49 9.38
N THR A 92 -1.95 -1.37 9.24
CA THR A 92 -1.11 -0.62 10.16
C THR A 92 -0.45 0.50 9.38
N LEU A 93 -0.67 1.74 9.80
CA LEU A 93 -0.02 2.92 9.25
C LEU A 93 1.18 3.29 10.12
N TYR A 94 2.35 3.36 9.50
CA TYR A 94 3.59 3.75 10.15
C TYR A 94 3.85 5.25 9.95
N GLN A 95 4.69 5.81 10.81
CA GLN A 95 5.06 7.22 10.74
C GLN A 95 5.65 7.60 9.38
N GLU A 96 5.46 8.86 9.01
CA GLU A 96 6.06 9.46 7.82
C GLU A 96 7.58 9.27 7.83
N ARG A 97 8.11 8.89 6.67
CA ARG A 97 9.54 8.77 6.42
C ARG A 97 9.87 9.34 5.05
N ASP A 98 11.10 9.82 4.92
CA ASP A 98 11.67 10.13 3.61
C ASP A 98 11.75 8.86 2.77
N ASN A 99 11.32 8.94 1.51
CA ASN A 99 11.52 7.86 0.55
C ASN A 99 13.00 7.84 0.15
N LYS A 100 13.84 7.19 0.98
CA LYS A 100 15.22 6.93 0.61
C LYS A 100 15.24 6.04 -0.64
N PRO A 101 16.09 6.34 -1.65
CA PRO A 101 16.19 5.52 -2.86
C PRO A 101 16.74 4.11 -2.59
N SER A 102 17.30 3.84 -1.41
CA SER A 102 17.71 2.51 -0.96
C SER A 102 17.83 2.47 0.57
N ASP A 103 17.59 1.30 1.17
CA ASP A 103 18.05 0.97 2.52
C ASP A 103 19.53 0.56 2.35
N GLU A 104 20.45 1.50 2.56
CA GLU A 104 21.88 1.22 2.81
C GLU A 104 22.14 1.29 4.32
#